data_AF-A0A3A5H9L4-F1
#
_entry.id   AF-A0A3A5H9L4-F1
#
_cell.length_a   1.000
_cell.length_b   1.000
_cell.length_c   1.000
_cell.angle_alpha   90.00
_cell.angle_beta   90.00
_cell.angle_gamma   90.00
#
_symmetry.space_group_name_H-M   'P 1'
#
loop_
_entity.id
_entity.type
_entity.pdbx_description
1 polymer ?
#
loop_
_entity_poly.entity_id
_entity_poly.type
_entity_poly.pdbx_seq_one_letter_code
_entity_poly.pdbx_strand_id
1 'polypeptide(L)'
;MAEQSRPRRSESPRGGRPEGRSGGPAARGGKPESRVGKPDSRGGKPDPRGATPEGRGGKPGERGGKSEFRTGGKFESRDSKPGSRDGKPAGRGGKPDSRGGKPGGDRPGRKDDWKRPREDSMPRSEQQARYDGPEIPEEITGKELDRSVIAQLRTLPEKLGLRVARHLAAAGMIIDEDPKTAYEHTLAARARAARLAVVREACGEAAYAAGEYAEALSELRAAKRMNGATSYLPIMADCERALGRPERALTLAKSPSVANFEPEAKAEMTIVEAGARRDMGEIDAALRTLEFAPLTSRSRASWVVRLRYAYADTLEAAGRLEEALTWFHRTEGVDGDEITDAGARAAALEKKIG
;
A
#
# COMPACT_ATOMS: atom_id res chain seq x y z
N MET A 1 -46.06 -48.83 15.16
CA MET A 1 -46.16 -48.29 16.54
C MET A 1 -45.37 -46.98 16.53
N ALA A 2 -45.95 -45.85 16.09
CA ALA A 2 -46.93 -45.03 16.83
C ALA A 2 -46.34 -44.63 18.20
N GLU A 3 -45.80 -43.45 18.45
CA GLU A 3 -46.10 -42.07 17.96
C GLU A 3 -47.54 -41.62 18.24
N GLN A 4 -47.69 -40.69 19.20
CA GLN A 4 -48.86 -39.84 19.38
C GLN A 4 -48.59 -38.71 20.40
N SER A 5 -48.44 -37.47 19.93
CA SER A 5 -48.78 -36.24 20.69
C SER A 5 -48.80 -35.01 19.78
N ARG A 6 -50.00 -34.44 19.61
CA ARG A 6 -50.39 -33.24 18.81
C ARG A 6 -51.85 -32.91 19.21
N PRO A 7 -52.43 -31.73 18.90
CA PRO A 7 -51.86 -30.39 18.63
C PRO A 7 -52.68 -29.21 19.25
N ARG A 8 -52.43 -27.95 18.80
CA ARG A 8 -53.32 -26.72 18.84
C ARG A 8 -53.30 -25.89 20.16
N ARG A 9 -53.56 -24.57 20.16
CA ARG A 9 -53.82 -23.56 19.08
C ARG A 9 -53.41 -22.13 19.50
N SER A 10 -53.35 -21.24 18.51
CA SER A 10 -53.21 -19.77 18.53
C SER A 10 -54.33 -18.99 19.23
N GLU A 11 -54.05 -17.76 19.71
CA GLU A 11 -54.75 -16.51 19.28
C GLU A 11 -54.09 -15.20 19.80
N SER A 12 -54.32 -14.10 19.07
CA SER A 12 -54.07 -12.67 19.41
C SER A 12 -55.43 -11.93 19.25
N PRO A 13 -55.69 -10.62 19.56
CA PRO A 13 -54.83 -9.43 19.30
C PRO A 13 -55.08 -8.13 20.17
N ARG A 14 -54.55 -6.98 19.69
CA ARG A 14 -55.00 -5.55 19.85
C ARG A 14 -54.50 -4.66 21.01
N GLY A 15 -54.18 -3.41 20.62
CA GLY A 15 -54.20 -2.18 21.44
C GLY A 15 -52.84 -1.74 22.00
N GLY A 16 -52.40 -0.47 21.91
CA GLY A 16 -52.97 0.72 21.27
C GLY A 16 -51.97 1.90 21.30
N ARG A 17 -52.17 2.91 20.43
CA ARG A 17 -51.35 4.13 20.33
C ARG A 17 -51.93 5.25 21.21
N PRO A 18 -51.12 6.20 21.68
CA PRO A 18 -51.55 7.59 21.53
C PRO A 18 -50.43 8.57 21.08
N GLU A 19 -50.81 9.59 20.33
CA GLU A 19 -50.06 10.84 20.15
C GLU A 19 -50.54 11.87 21.18
N GLY A 20 -49.70 12.80 21.66
CA GLY A 20 -50.19 13.75 22.67
C GLY A 20 -49.26 14.82 23.25
N ARG A 21 -48.74 15.73 22.41
CA ARG A 21 -48.67 17.20 22.65
C ARG A 21 -47.71 17.83 23.71
N SER A 22 -47.12 18.95 23.28
CA SER A 22 -46.73 20.18 24.03
C SER A 22 -45.60 20.20 25.08
N GLY A 23 -44.66 21.15 24.91
CA GLY A 23 -43.95 21.80 26.02
C GLY A 23 -42.48 22.14 25.80
N GLY A 24 -42.16 23.34 25.28
CA GLY A 24 -40.88 24.02 25.60
C GLY A 24 -40.96 24.70 26.97
N PRO A 25 -39.85 25.15 27.59
CA PRO A 25 -39.13 26.33 27.07
C PRO A 25 -37.60 26.30 27.25
N ALA A 26 -36.92 27.41 26.93
CA ALA A 26 -35.47 27.60 27.04
C ALA A 26 -35.05 28.56 28.18
N ALA A 27 -33.91 28.28 28.81
CA ALA A 27 -33.04 29.19 29.58
C ALA A 27 -31.63 28.55 29.58
N ARG A 28 -30.49 29.17 29.28
CA ARG A 28 -29.92 30.53 29.46
C ARG A 28 -29.46 30.83 30.89
N GLY A 29 -28.13 30.78 31.10
CA GLY A 29 -27.43 31.42 32.23
C GLY A 29 -26.37 30.54 32.90
N GLY A 30 -25.17 31.08 33.18
CA GLY A 30 -24.20 30.46 34.10
C GLY A 30 -22.71 30.44 33.68
N LYS A 31 -22.07 31.60 33.52
CA LYS A 31 -20.60 31.71 33.71
C LYS A 31 -20.27 31.58 35.21
N PRO A 32 -19.05 31.17 35.54
CA PRO A 32 -18.27 31.94 36.52
C PRO A 32 -16.94 32.45 35.94
N GLU A 33 -16.66 33.73 36.16
CA GLU A 33 -15.29 34.28 36.23
C GLU A 33 -14.91 34.31 37.72
N SER A 34 -13.66 34.05 38.14
CA SER A 34 -12.56 35.03 38.14
C SER A 34 -11.27 34.31 38.62
N ARG A 35 -10.06 34.63 38.09
CA ARG A 35 -9.17 35.76 38.48
C ARG A 35 -8.79 35.67 39.98
N VAL A 36 -7.53 35.69 40.41
CA VAL A 36 -6.38 36.59 40.10
C VAL A 36 -5.04 35.89 40.45
N GLY A 37 -3.91 36.27 39.84
CA GLY A 37 -2.59 35.87 40.39
C GLY A 37 -1.36 36.04 39.49
N LYS A 38 -1.01 37.28 39.09
CA LYS A 38 0.34 37.59 38.59
C LYS A 38 1.25 37.96 39.78
N PRO A 39 2.56 37.71 39.70
CA PRO A 39 3.47 38.86 39.75
C PRO A 39 4.56 38.83 38.67
N ASP A 40 5.07 40.03 38.32
CA ASP A 40 6.24 40.19 37.46
C ASP A 40 7.55 39.98 38.26
N SER A 41 8.57 39.45 37.60
CA SER A 41 9.97 39.54 38.07
C SER A 41 10.90 39.84 36.90
N ARG A 42 11.80 40.81 37.12
CA ARG A 42 12.69 41.40 36.11
C ARG A 42 14.05 40.67 36.07
N GLY A 43 14.62 40.62 34.87
CA GLY A 43 16.09 40.73 34.66
C GLY A 43 16.92 39.46 34.92
N GLY A 44 17.73 39.09 33.92
CA GLY A 44 18.72 38.01 34.09
C GLY A 44 19.14 37.33 32.78
N LYS A 45 19.85 38.04 31.89
CA LYS A 45 20.71 37.37 30.89
C LYS A 45 22.06 37.06 31.54
N PRO A 46 22.62 35.86 31.33
CA PRO A 46 24.06 35.63 31.44
C PRO A 46 24.72 35.65 30.04
N ASP A 47 25.81 36.40 29.91
CA ASP A 47 26.70 36.33 28.74
C ASP A 47 27.63 35.09 28.80
N PRO A 48 28.09 34.56 27.65
CA PRO A 48 29.27 33.70 27.59
C PRO A 48 30.49 34.45 27.05
N ARG A 49 31.29 35.03 27.96
CA ARG A 49 32.69 35.47 27.74
C ARG A 49 33.43 35.33 29.07
N GLY A 50 34.63 34.74 29.19
CA GLY A 50 35.48 34.02 28.25
C GLY A 50 36.91 33.94 28.81
N ALA A 51 37.62 32.82 28.65
CA ALA A 51 39.03 32.70 29.07
C ALA A 51 39.77 31.52 28.39
N THR A 52 40.39 31.80 27.24
CA THR A 52 41.74 31.28 26.87
C THR A 52 42.78 32.30 27.40
N PRO A 53 44.13 32.08 27.40
CA PRO A 53 44.90 31.12 26.59
C PRO A 53 46.14 30.45 27.25
N GLU A 54 46.81 29.57 26.49
CA GLU A 54 48.28 29.32 26.36
C GLU A 54 48.49 27.88 25.81
N GLY A 55 49.41 27.57 24.88
CA GLY A 55 50.29 28.39 24.04
C GLY A 55 51.17 27.51 23.11
N ARG A 56 51.72 28.11 22.03
CA ARG A 56 52.65 27.53 21.00
C ARG A 56 52.09 26.37 20.14
N GLY A 57 52.41 26.25 18.85
CA GLY A 57 53.18 27.11 17.93
C GLY A 57 53.89 26.30 16.84
N GLY A 58 53.60 26.54 15.56
CA GLY A 58 54.26 25.81 14.45
C GLY A 58 53.61 26.03 13.06
N LYS A 59 54.18 26.98 12.29
CA LYS A 59 54.02 27.18 10.83
C LYS A 59 55.29 26.62 10.12
N PRO A 60 55.50 26.70 8.77
CA PRO A 60 54.64 27.16 7.65
C PRO A 60 54.65 26.19 6.42
N GLY A 61 54.05 26.59 5.27
CA GLY A 61 54.46 26.08 3.96
C GLY A 61 53.49 26.31 2.77
N GLU A 62 53.69 27.38 2.00
CA GLU A 62 53.00 27.62 0.72
C GLU A 62 53.85 27.21 -0.51
N ARG A 63 53.22 26.54 -1.50
CA ARG A 63 53.47 26.50 -2.96
C ARG A 63 52.57 25.39 -3.55
N GLY A 64 51.94 25.50 -4.72
CA GLY A 64 52.07 26.44 -5.82
C GLY A 64 52.60 25.72 -7.08
N GLY A 65 51.72 25.35 -8.02
CA GLY A 65 52.13 24.72 -9.30
C GLY A 65 50.96 24.07 -10.07
N LYS A 66 50.93 24.23 -11.40
CA LYS A 66 49.95 23.63 -12.34
C LYS A 66 50.66 22.62 -13.27
N SER A 67 49.89 21.69 -13.86
CA SER A 67 50.17 20.94 -15.12
C SER A 67 51.45 20.04 -15.12
N GLU A 68 51.59 18.94 -15.88
CA GLU A 68 50.82 18.35 -16.99
C GLU A 68 51.23 16.87 -17.25
N PHE A 69 50.40 16.12 -18.01
CA PHE A 69 50.72 14.94 -18.85
C PHE A 69 51.19 13.54 -18.33
N ARG A 70 50.44 12.51 -18.80
CA ARG A 70 50.84 11.10 -19.18
C ARG A 70 51.29 10.16 -18.03
N THR A 71 50.99 8.85 -17.96
CA THR A 71 50.21 7.85 -18.77
C THR A 71 49.91 6.64 -17.83
N GLY A 72 49.11 5.60 -18.12
CA GLY A 72 48.30 5.20 -19.29
C GLY A 72 47.80 3.73 -19.15
N GLY A 73 46.87 3.27 -20.00
CA GLY A 73 46.25 1.91 -19.93
C GLY A 73 44.76 1.97 -19.51
N LYS A 74 43.74 2.03 -20.38
CA LYS A 74 43.35 1.27 -21.60
C LYS A 74 42.49 0.03 -21.27
N PHE A 75 41.17 0.16 -21.48
CA PHE A 75 40.27 -0.95 -21.82
C PHE A 75 39.46 -0.56 -23.07
N GLU A 76 39.09 -1.53 -23.90
CA GLU A 76 38.71 -1.29 -25.29
C GLU A 76 37.20 -1.30 -25.54
N SER A 77 36.69 -0.30 -26.27
CA SER A 77 35.38 -0.35 -26.93
C SER A 77 35.59 -0.52 -28.43
N ARG A 78 34.85 -1.43 -29.06
CA ARG A 78 34.91 -1.70 -30.50
C ARG A 78 33.72 -1.08 -31.23
N ASP A 79 33.98 0.03 -31.92
CA ASP A 79 33.12 0.55 -33.00
C ASP A 79 33.84 0.46 -34.34
N SER A 80 33.13 0.05 -35.39
CA SER A 80 33.72 -0.25 -36.70
C SER A 80 33.38 0.80 -37.77
N LYS A 81 34.41 1.59 -38.11
CA LYS A 81 34.70 2.28 -39.39
C LYS A 81 33.63 3.18 -40.06
N PRO A 82 33.96 4.46 -40.31
CA PRO A 82 33.28 5.30 -41.31
C PRO A 82 33.92 5.16 -42.71
N GLY A 83 33.19 5.59 -43.75
CA GLY A 83 33.71 5.71 -45.11
C GLY A 83 33.01 6.84 -45.88
N SER A 84 33.67 8.01 -45.96
CA SER A 84 33.18 9.16 -46.74
C SER A 84 33.43 8.99 -48.24
N ARG A 85 32.51 9.49 -49.06
CA ARG A 85 32.80 9.90 -50.45
C ARG A 85 32.02 11.17 -50.79
N ASP A 86 32.77 12.20 -51.18
CA ASP A 86 32.27 13.49 -51.66
C ASP A 86 31.54 13.39 -53.00
N GLY A 87 30.65 14.35 -53.28
CA GLY A 87 30.01 14.45 -54.60
C GLY A 87 28.74 15.31 -54.67
N LYS A 88 28.87 16.65 -54.60
CA LYS A 88 27.89 17.57 -55.21
C LYS A 88 28.40 17.95 -56.61
N PRO A 89 27.50 18.09 -57.60
CA PRO A 89 27.25 19.45 -58.09
C PRO A 89 25.78 19.74 -58.48
N ALA A 90 25.58 20.98 -58.91
CA ALA A 90 24.33 21.70 -59.12
C ALA A 90 23.33 21.16 -60.18
N GLY A 91 22.05 21.44 -59.94
CA GLY A 91 21.31 22.44 -60.75
C GLY A 91 20.73 22.05 -62.12
N ARG A 92 19.49 21.54 -62.13
CA ARG A 92 18.39 21.78 -63.09
C ARG A 92 17.14 21.13 -62.47
N GLY A 93 15.93 21.69 -62.49
CA GLY A 93 15.35 22.64 -63.42
C GLY A 93 14.38 21.89 -64.33
N GLY A 94 13.11 21.71 -63.92
CA GLY A 94 12.12 20.99 -64.72
C GLY A 94 10.88 20.53 -63.95
N LYS A 95 9.86 21.39 -63.85
CA LYS A 95 8.46 20.94 -63.80
C LYS A 95 8.08 20.37 -65.18
N PRO A 96 7.16 19.39 -65.23
CA PRO A 96 6.12 19.43 -66.25
C PRO A 96 4.73 19.49 -65.62
N ASP A 97 4.01 20.57 -65.89
CA ASP A 97 2.56 20.55 -65.92
C ASP A 97 2.11 19.66 -67.11
N SER A 98 1.03 18.90 -66.96
CA SER A 98 0.37 18.22 -68.07
C SER A 98 -1.13 18.15 -67.83
N ARG A 99 -1.82 19.23 -68.20
CA ARG A 99 -3.27 19.26 -68.39
C ARG A 99 -3.60 18.88 -69.83
N GLY A 100 -4.42 17.86 -70.01
CA GLY A 100 -5.01 17.50 -71.30
C GLY A 100 -6.17 16.53 -71.10
N GLY A 101 -7.42 17.00 -71.29
CA GLY A 101 -8.57 16.10 -71.56
C GLY A 101 -8.47 15.55 -72.99
N LYS A 102 -9.31 14.64 -73.48
CA LYS A 102 -10.69 14.21 -73.13
C LYS A 102 -10.98 12.95 -74.01
N PRO A 103 -12.22 12.46 -74.21
CA PRO A 103 -13.27 11.95 -73.32
C PRO A 103 -13.51 10.41 -73.47
N GLY A 104 -14.45 9.86 -72.69
CA GLY A 104 -15.24 8.68 -73.09
C GLY A 104 -14.81 7.35 -72.48
N GLY A 105 -15.70 6.70 -71.74
CA GLY A 105 -15.46 5.42 -71.09
C GLY A 105 -16.32 5.24 -69.84
N ASP A 106 -17.54 4.76 -70.03
CA ASP A 106 -18.52 4.51 -68.97
C ASP A 106 -17.94 3.60 -67.87
N ARG A 107 -17.79 4.16 -66.67
CA ARG A 107 -17.56 3.41 -65.44
C ARG A 107 -18.73 3.70 -64.49
N PRO A 108 -19.54 2.70 -64.13
CA PRO A 108 -20.64 2.90 -63.19
C PRO A 108 -20.09 3.36 -61.85
N GLY A 109 -20.72 4.38 -61.27
CA GLY A 109 -20.25 5.00 -60.04
C GLY A 109 -20.35 4.06 -58.85
N ARG A 110 -19.22 3.49 -58.41
CA ARG A 110 -19.10 2.83 -57.11
C ARG A 110 -19.17 3.86 -55.99
N LYS A 111 -20.38 4.34 -55.71
CA LYS A 111 -20.74 4.88 -54.40
C LYS A 111 -20.66 3.73 -53.38
N ASP A 112 -20.41 4.11 -52.13
CA ASP A 112 -20.57 3.26 -50.94
C ASP A 112 -19.68 2.01 -50.84
N ASP A 113 -18.37 2.22 -50.62
CA ASP A 113 -17.48 1.15 -50.10
C ASP A 113 -16.37 1.66 -49.16
N TRP A 114 -16.60 2.77 -48.44
CA TRP A 114 -15.78 3.18 -47.29
C TRP A 114 -16.25 2.53 -45.97
N LYS A 115 -16.94 1.38 -46.04
CA LYS A 115 -17.04 0.47 -44.90
C LYS A 115 -15.67 -0.15 -44.67
N ARG A 116 -14.83 0.58 -43.94
CA ARG A 116 -13.69 0.01 -43.21
C ARG A 116 -14.22 -1.25 -42.51
N PRO A 117 -13.65 -2.44 -42.75
CA PRO A 117 -14.13 -3.66 -42.09
C PRO A 117 -14.21 -3.40 -40.59
N ARG A 118 -15.28 -3.84 -39.93
CA ARG A 118 -15.27 -3.85 -38.46
C ARG A 118 -14.07 -4.72 -38.06
N GLU A 119 -13.16 -4.10 -37.31
CA GLU A 119 -11.93 -4.71 -36.83
C GLU A 119 -12.24 -5.60 -35.62
N ASP A 120 -13.30 -6.40 -35.74
CA ASP A 120 -13.67 -7.44 -34.80
C ASP A 120 -12.65 -8.58 -34.97
N SER A 121 -11.98 -8.93 -33.88
CA SER A 121 -11.13 -10.13 -33.74
C SER A 121 -9.72 -10.12 -34.37
N MET A 122 -8.99 -9.00 -34.34
CA MET A 122 -7.54 -9.11 -34.10
C MET A 122 -7.31 -9.36 -32.59
N PRO A 123 -6.48 -10.34 -32.17
CA PRO A 123 -6.17 -10.52 -30.76
C PRO A 123 -5.47 -9.26 -30.23
N ARG A 124 -5.93 -8.74 -29.09
CA ARG A 124 -5.30 -7.57 -28.44
C ARG A 124 -3.85 -7.91 -28.12
N SER A 125 -2.94 -6.95 -28.30
CA SER A 125 -1.56 -7.12 -27.85
C SER A 125 -1.53 -7.29 -26.33
N GLU A 126 -0.54 -8.01 -25.79
CA GLU A 126 -0.39 -8.20 -24.35
C GLU A 126 -0.36 -6.87 -23.58
N GLN A 127 0.24 -5.83 -24.19
CA GLN A 127 0.28 -4.48 -23.63
C GLN A 127 -1.11 -3.85 -23.54
N GLN A 128 -1.98 -4.10 -24.53
CA GLN A 128 -3.34 -3.61 -24.54
C GLN A 128 -4.24 -4.40 -23.58
N ALA A 129 -4.06 -5.72 -23.48
CA ALA A 129 -4.74 -6.55 -22.48
C ALA A 129 -4.39 -6.11 -21.04
N ARG A 130 -3.10 -5.91 -20.73
CA ARG A 130 -2.64 -5.37 -19.43
C ARG A 130 -3.11 -3.94 -19.16
N TYR A 131 -3.24 -3.11 -20.20
CA TYR A 131 -3.82 -1.78 -20.07
C TYR A 131 -5.31 -1.83 -19.76
N ASP A 132 -6.04 -2.75 -20.40
CA ASP A 132 -7.48 -2.91 -20.21
C ASP A 132 -7.79 -3.44 -18.81
N GLY A 133 -7.11 -4.52 -18.39
CA GLY A 133 -7.31 -5.24 -17.14
C GLY A 133 -8.36 -6.36 -17.25
N PRO A 134 -8.63 -7.08 -16.14
CA PRO A 134 -9.71 -8.06 -16.09
C PRO A 134 -11.07 -7.38 -16.29
N GLU A 135 -12.06 -8.16 -16.73
CA GLU A 135 -13.43 -7.67 -16.88
C GLU A 135 -14.02 -7.26 -15.53
N ILE A 136 -14.76 -6.15 -15.50
CA ILE A 136 -15.38 -5.63 -14.28
C ILE A 136 -16.89 -5.88 -14.36
N PRO A 137 -17.47 -6.64 -13.42
CA PRO A 137 -18.92 -6.82 -13.32
C PRO A 137 -19.68 -5.49 -13.30
N GLU A 138 -20.90 -5.46 -13.86
CA GLU A 138 -21.68 -4.22 -14.04
C GLU A 138 -22.13 -3.60 -12.71
N GLU A 139 -22.34 -4.44 -11.69
CA GLU A 139 -22.69 -4.10 -10.32
C GLU A 139 -21.61 -3.30 -9.60
N ILE A 140 -20.34 -3.40 -10.00
CA ILE A 140 -19.24 -2.63 -9.40
C ILE A 140 -19.24 -1.23 -10.01
N THR A 141 -19.79 -0.25 -9.30
CA THR A 141 -20.01 1.11 -9.85
C THR A 141 -18.85 2.08 -9.60
N GLY A 142 -17.90 1.73 -8.74
CA GLY A 142 -16.83 2.60 -8.23
C GLY A 142 -17.27 3.51 -7.08
N LYS A 143 -18.53 3.41 -6.62
CA LYS A 143 -19.07 4.14 -5.46
C LYS A 143 -18.86 3.40 -4.14
N GLU A 144 -18.40 2.16 -4.21
CA GLU A 144 -18.15 1.25 -3.10
C GLU A 144 -16.83 1.63 -2.39
N LEU A 145 -15.97 2.39 -3.07
CA LEU A 145 -14.76 3.00 -2.50
C LEU A 145 -15.08 4.05 -1.43
N ASP A 146 -14.18 4.18 -0.46
CA ASP A 146 -14.28 5.25 0.54
C ASP A 146 -14.29 6.65 -0.10
N ARG A 147 -14.98 7.58 0.55
CA ARG A 147 -15.16 8.97 0.10
C ARG A 147 -13.83 9.70 -0.07
N SER A 148 -12.80 9.39 0.73
CA SER A 148 -11.46 9.99 0.59
C SER A 148 -10.73 9.49 -0.65
N VAL A 149 -10.88 8.22 -1.02
CA VAL A 149 -10.35 7.64 -2.26
C VAL A 149 -11.03 8.29 -3.47
N ILE A 150 -12.37 8.33 -3.47
CA ILE A 150 -13.16 8.99 -4.53
C ILE A 150 -12.77 10.47 -4.68
N ALA A 151 -12.51 11.17 -3.58
CA ALA A 151 -12.08 12.58 -3.62
C ALA A 151 -10.72 12.76 -4.34
N GLN A 152 -9.77 11.85 -4.16
CA GLN A 152 -8.48 11.89 -4.90
C GLN A 152 -8.67 11.64 -6.40
N LEU A 153 -9.57 10.71 -6.77
CA LEU A 153 -9.85 10.37 -8.18
C LEU A 153 -10.53 11.51 -8.97
N ARG A 154 -11.17 12.49 -8.32
CA ARG A 154 -11.76 13.68 -8.96
C ARG A 154 -10.75 14.58 -9.68
N THR A 155 -9.46 14.37 -9.46
CA THR A 155 -8.39 15.03 -10.22
C THR A 155 -8.26 14.52 -11.67
N LEU A 156 -8.87 13.38 -11.99
CA LEU A 156 -8.90 12.77 -13.31
C LEU A 156 -10.15 13.22 -14.10
N PRO A 157 -10.12 13.18 -15.44
CA PRO A 157 -11.33 13.33 -16.26
C PRO A 157 -12.39 12.30 -15.86
N GLU A 158 -13.65 12.70 -15.76
CA GLU A 158 -14.76 11.92 -15.16
C GLU A 158 -14.80 10.45 -15.62
N LYS A 159 -14.80 10.19 -16.94
CA LYS A 159 -14.83 8.82 -17.51
C LYS A 159 -13.59 8.00 -17.13
N LEU A 160 -12.43 8.63 -16.98
CA LEU A 160 -11.19 7.97 -16.58
C LEU A 160 -11.18 7.70 -15.06
N GLY A 161 -11.59 8.68 -14.26
CA GLY A 161 -11.76 8.54 -12.82
C GLY A 161 -12.74 7.42 -12.46
N LEU A 162 -13.87 7.34 -13.16
CA LEU A 162 -14.85 6.25 -13.00
C LEU A 162 -14.25 4.88 -13.35
N ARG A 163 -13.52 4.75 -14.47
CA ARG A 163 -12.88 3.47 -14.83
C ARG A 163 -11.83 3.05 -13.78
N VAL A 164 -11.01 3.98 -13.31
CA VAL A 164 -10.03 3.71 -12.24
C VAL A 164 -10.74 3.32 -10.94
N ALA A 165 -11.81 4.02 -10.54
CA ALA A 165 -12.61 3.70 -9.37
C ALA A 165 -13.19 2.29 -9.43
N ARG A 166 -13.74 1.88 -10.58
CA ARG A 166 -14.27 0.53 -10.80
C ARG A 166 -13.21 -0.56 -10.66
N HIS A 167 -11.99 -0.35 -11.18
CA HIS A 167 -10.89 -1.32 -10.98
C HIS A 167 -10.43 -1.40 -9.51
N LEU A 168 -10.33 -0.27 -8.81
CA LEU A 168 -9.95 -0.29 -7.39
C LEU A 168 -11.02 -0.94 -6.51
N ALA A 169 -12.30 -0.71 -6.81
CA ALA A 169 -13.42 -1.37 -6.13
C ALA A 169 -13.42 -2.88 -6.38
N ALA A 170 -13.23 -3.31 -7.63
CA ALA A 170 -13.11 -4.73 -7.98
C ALA A 170 -11.94 -5.41 -7.27
N ALA A 171 -10.76 -4.76 -7.23
CA ALA A 171 -9.61 -5.28 -6.49
C ALA A 171 -9.92 -5.49 -5.01
N GLY A 172 -10.51 -4.48 -4.33
CA GLY A 172 -10.84 -4.56 -2.91
C GLY A 172 -11.98 -5.54 -2.56
N MET A 173 -12.78 -5.98 -3.55
CA MET A 173 -13.84 -6.98 -3.36
C MET A 173 -13.37 -8.42 -3.46
N ILE A 174 -12.18 -8.67 -4.01
CA ILE A 174 -11.66 -10.02 -4.27
C ILE A 174 -10.24 -10.22 -3.73
N ILE A 175 -9.72 -9.27 -2.94
CA ILE A 175 -8.32 -9.30 -2.48
C ILE A 175 -8.02 -10.46 -1.53
N ASP A 176 -9.02 -10.95 -0.81
CA ASP A 176 -8.90 -12.06 0.13
C ASP A 176 -9.14 -13.43 -0.56
N GLU A 177 -9.99 -13.48 -1.60
CA GLU A 177 -10.33 -14.70 -2.34
C GLU A 177 -9.43 -14.98 -3.57
N ASP A 178 -9.15 -13.96 -4.38
CA ASP A 178 -8.22 -14.01 -5.52
C ASP A 178 -7.32 -12.76 -5.56
N PRO A 179 -6.26 -12.76 -4.72
CA PRO A 179 -5.26 -11.68 -4.70
C PRO A 179 -4.60 -11.40 -6.06
N LYS A 180 -4.50 -12.41 -6.93
CA LYS A 180 -3.82 -12.28 -8.24
C LYS A 180 -4.67 -11.48 -9.20
N THR A 181 -5.96 -11.81 -9.32
CA THR A 181 -6.89 -11.02 -10.14
C THR A 181 -7.10 -9.63 -9.53
N ALA A 182 -7.12 -9.50 -8.19
CA ALA A 182 -7.11 -8.19 -7.53
C ALA A 182 -5.91 -7.33 -7.97
N TYR A 183 -4.70 -7.92 -7.97
CA TYR A 183 -3.50 -7.25 -8.44
C TYR A 183 -3.60 -6.82 -9.92
N GLU A 184 -4.14 -7.67 -10.80
CA GLU A 184 -4.36 -7.31 -12.22
C GLU A 184 -5.32 -6.11 -12.39
N HIS A 185 -6.41 -6.03 -11.61
CA HIS A 185 -7.24 -4.82 -11.61
C HIS A 185 -6.47 -3.58 -11.16
N THR A 186 -5.64 -3.67 -10.11
CA THR A 186 -4.82 -2.52 -9.68
C THR A 186 -3.74 -2.13 -10.69
N LEU A 187 -3.17 -3.07 -11.43
CA LEU A 187 -2.26 -2.79 -12.55
C LEU A 187 -2.96 -2.00 -13.66
N ALA A 188 -4.20 -2.35 -13.99
CA ALA A 188 -5.01 -1.63 -14.98
C ALA A 188 -5.44 -0.21 -14.50
N ALA A 189 -5.60 -0.03 -13.18
CA ALA A 189 -5.75 1.30 -12.56
C ALA A 189 -4.43 2.11 -12.63
N ARG A 190 -3.31 1.49 -12.27
CA ARG A 190 -1.95 2.06 -12.29
C ARG A 190 -1.52 2.48 -13.69
N ALA A 191 -1.82 1.70 -14.71
CA ALA A 191 -1.55 2.03 -16.12
C ALA A 191 -2.21 3.34 -16.58
N ARG A 192 -3.26 3.79 -15.87
CA ARG A 192 -4.07 4.98 -16.18
C ARG A 192 -3.81 6.16 -15.24
N ALA A 193 -3.56 5.87 -13.96
CA ALA A 193 -3.51 6.87 -12.89
C ALA A 193 -2.24 6.77 -12.01
N ALA A 194 -1.13 6.29 -12.61
CA ALA A 194 0.22 6.18 -12.04
C ALA A 194 0.78 7.38 -11.24
N ARG A 195 0.15 8.56 -11.27
CA ARG A 195 0.57 9.77 -10.54
C ARG A 195 -0.21 10.01 -9.24
N LEU A 196 -1.22 9.19 -8.94
CA LEU A 196 -2.01 9.28 -7.70
C LEU A 196 -1.47 8.32 -6.65
N ALA A 197 -1.24 8.82 -5.44
CA ALA A 197 -0.71 8.02 -4.32
C ALA A 197 -1.62 6.84 -3.99
N VAL A 198 -2.94 7.05 -3.93
CA VAL A 198 -3.93 5.99 -3.64
C VAL A 198 -3.94 4.84 -4.66
N VAL A 199 -3.53 5.10 -5.90
CA VAL A 199 -3.41 4.06 -6.94
C VAL A 199 -2.11 3.26 -6.76
N ARG A 200 -1.06 3.88 -6.20
CA ARG A 200 0.19 3.21 -5.81
C ARG A 200 0.02 2.37 -4.56
N GLU A 201 -0.72 2.89 -3.59
CA GLU A 201 -1.13 2.23 -2.34
C GLU A 201 -1.90 0.95 -2.65
N ALA A 202 -3.06 1.04 -3.32
CA ALA A 202 -3.84 -0.14 -3.69
C ALA A 202 -3.06 -1.16 -4.54
N CYS A 203 -2.22 -0.69 -5.47
CA CYS A 203 -1.36 -1.58 -6.26
C CYS A 203 -0.26 -2.26 -5.43
N GLY A 204 0.20 -1.62 -4.35
CA GLY A 204 1.16 -2.19 -3.42
C GLY A 204 0.53 -3.20 -2.47
N GLU A 205 -0.69 -2.93 -1.99
CA GLU A 205 -1.46 -3.84 -1.13
C GLU A 205 -1.92 -5.09 -1.88
N ALA A 206 -2.46 -4.95 -3.09
CA ALA A 206 -2.83 -6.10 -3.91
C ALA A 206 -1.61 -6.93 -4.36
N ALA A 207 -0.48 -6.28 -4.68
CA ALA A 207 0.78 -7.00 -4.93
C ALA A 207 1.25 -7.80 -3.71
N TYR A 208 1.12 -7.21 -2.51
CA TYR A 208 1.48 -7.86 -1.25
C TYR A 208 0.62 -9.10 -0.98
N ALA A 209 -0.70 -8.99 -1.14
CA ALA A 209 -1.63 -10.11 -1.02
C ALA A 209 -1.35 -11.21 -2.08
N ALA A 210 -0.94 -10.83 -3.29
CA ALA A 210 -0.54 -11.75 -4.35
C ALA A 210 0.83 -12.43 -4.14
N GLY A 211 1.62 -12.02 -3.14
CA GLY A 211 2.98 -12.52 -2.90
C GLY A 211 4.07 -11.86 -3.77
N GLU A 212 3.73 -10.82 -4.54
CA GLU A 212 4.65 -10.08 -5.41
C GLU A 212 5.41 -9.01 -4.59
N TYR A 213 6.21 -9.46 -3.62
CA TYR A 213 6.81 -8.62 -2.57
C TYR A 213 7.76 -7.53 -3.08
N ALA A 214 8.44 -7.74 -4.21
CA ALA A 214 9.33 -6.73 -4.79
C ALA A 214 8.55 -5.57 -5.41
N GLU A 215 7.47 -5.88 -6.12
CA GLU A 215 6.50 -4.98 -6.72
C GLU A 215 5.77 -4.20 -5.62
N ALA A 216 5.24 -4.90 -4.60
CA ALA A 216 4.59 -4.32 -3.44
C ALA A 216 5.48 -3.27 -2.76
N LEU A 217 6.72 -3.65 -2.43
CA LEU A 217 7.70 -2.77 -1.81
C LEU A 217 8.06 -1.57 -2.71
N SER A 218 8.08 -1.74 -4.04
CA SER A 218 8.34 -0.65 -4.99
C SER A 218 7.19 0.37 -5.03
N GLU A 219 5.94 -0.11 -5.10
CA GLU A 219 4.74 0.71 -5.18
C GLU A 219 4.45 1.42 -3.85
N LEU A 220 4.55 0.75 -2.70
CA LEU A 220 4.38 1.37 -1.38
C LEU A 220 5.47 2.42 -1.10
N ARG A 221 6.70 2.21 -1.56
CA ARG A 221 7.75 3.25 -1.55
C ARG A 221 7.39 4.44 -2.44
N ALA A 222 6.72 4.22 -3.57
CA ALA A 222 6.24 5.29 -4.42
C ALA A 222 5.10 6.06 -3.76
N ALA A 223 4.09 5.37 -3.21
CA ALA A 223 2.99 5.96 -2.44
C ALA A 223 3.54 6.84 -1.30
N LYS A 224 4.40 6.28 -0.45
CA LYS A 224 5.06 6.99 0.66
C LYS A 224 5.82 8.25 0.24
N ARG A 225 6.47 8.25 -0.94
CA ARG A 225 7.15 9.45 -1.47
C ARG A 225 6.16 10.50 -1.99
N MET A 226 4.97 10.10 -2.42
CA MET A 226 3.94 11.01 -2.96
C MET A 226 3.10 11.66 -1.86
N ASN A 227 2.70 10.91 -0.83
CA ASN A 227 1.79 11.41 0.22
C ASN A 227 2.43 11.54 1.62
N GLY A 228 3.65 11.03 1.82
CA GLY A 228 4.33 11.04 3.11
C GLY A 228 3.82 10.00 4.13
N ALA A 229 2.78 9.23 3.81
CA ALA A 229 2.12 8.31 4.74
C ALA A 229 3.07 7.22 5.25
N THR A 230 2.86 6.82 6.49
CA THR A 230 3.72 5.86 7.21
C THR A 230 3.00 4.58 7.60
N SER A 231 1.68 4.51 7.39
CA SER A 231 0.84 3.31 7.53
C SER A 231 1.39 2.09 6.77
N TYR A 232 2.06 2.30 5.62
CA TYR A 232 2.65 1.23 4.81
C TYR A 232 3.88 0.56 5.43
N LEU A 233 4.47 1.13 6.50
CA LEU A 233 5.76 0.63 7.02
C LEU A 233 5.74 -0.84 7.47
N PRO A 234 4.69 -1.40 8.12
CA PRO A 234 4.63 -2.82 8.45
C PRO A 234 4.69 -3.69 7.19
N ILE A 235 3.85 -3.41 6.19
CA ILE A 235 3.82 -4.15 4.92
C ILE A 235 5.18 -4.04 4.19
N MET A 236 5.76 -2.84 4.14
CA MET A 236 7.10 -2.63 3.56
C MET A 236 8.21 -3.40 4.30
N ALA A 237 8.09 -3.56 5.62
CA ALA A 237 9.03 -4.32 6.43
C ALA A 237 8.85 -5.82 6.19
N ASP A 238 7.61 -6.31 6.07
CA ASP A 238 7.34 -7.73 5.82
C ASP A 238 7.75 -8.14 4.40
N CYS A 239 7.57 -7.26 3.41
CA CYS A 239 8.14 -7.45 2.07
C CYS A 239 9.66 -7.62 2.10
N GLU A 240 10.40 -6.88 2.95
CA GLU A 240 11.86 -7.06 3.06
C GLU A 240 12.21 -8.40 3.75
N ARG A 241 11.40 -8.88 4.70
CA ARG A 241 11.55 -10.25 5.26
C ARG A 241 11.35 -11.32 4.20
N ALA A 242 10.24 -11.26 3.47
CA ALA A 242 9.90 -12.22 2.41
C ALA A 242 10.94 -12.24 1.27
N LEU A 243 11.62 -11.11 1.02
CA LEU A 243 12.75 -11.00 0.09
C LEU A 243 14.10 -11.44 0.70
N GLY A 244 14.11 -12.07 1.88
CA GLY A 244 15.29 -12.59 2.56
C GLY A 244 16.20 -11.53 3.19
N ARG A 245 15.64 -10.42 3.68
CA ARG A 245 16.40 -9.27 4.23
C ARG A 245 15.83 -8.77 5.58
N PRO A 246 15.75 -9.63 6.61
CA PRO A 246 15.13 -9.29 7.90
C PRO A 246 15.77 -8.07 8.61
N GLU A 247 17.06 -7.79 8.40
CA GLU A 247 17.76 -6.64 8.98
C GLU A 247 17.17 -5.30 8.47
N ARG A 248 16.65 -5.31 7.22
CA ARG A 248 16.00 -4.14 6.62
C ARG A 248 14.60 -3.94 7.20
N ALA A 249 13.90 -5.01 7.55
CA ALA A 249 12.65 -4.96 8.31
C ALA A 249 12.87 -4.34 9.70
N LEU A 250 13.89 -4.79 10.44
CA LEU A 250 14.28 -4.17 11.73
C LEU A 250 14.69 -2.70 11.59
N THR A 251 15.27 -2.31 10.46
CA THR A 251 15.60 -0.91 10.18
C THR A 251 14.34 -0.05 10.00
N LEU A 252 13.28 -0.60 9.38
CA LEU A 252 11.99 0.06 9.22
C LEU A 252 11.20 0.13 10.54
N ALA A 253 11.25 -0.91 11.37
CA ALA A 253 10.65 -0.93 12.71
C ALA A 253 11.22 0.16 13.64
N LYS A 254 12.51 0.45 13.50
CA LYS A 254 13.21 1.54 14.24
C LYS A 254 12.93 2.96 13.71
N SER A 255 12.06 3.12 12.70
CA SER A 255 11.70 4.44 12.18
C SER A 255 10.97 5.29 13.25
N PRO A 256 11.33 6.58 13.45
CA PRO A 256 10.67 7.43 14.45
C PRO A 256 9.15 7.53 14.30
N SER A 257 8.61 7.32 13.09
CA SER A 257 7.17 7.31 12.82
C SER A 257 6.42 6.18 13.54
N VAL A 258 7.08 5.03 13.75
CA VAL A 258 6.48 3.83 14.40
C VAL A 258 6.12 4.09 15.86
N ALA A 259 6.88 4.96 16.54
CA ALA A 259 6.62 5.29 17.94
C ALA A 259 5.20 5.85 18.16
N ASN A 260 4.69 6.59 17.18
CA ASN A 260 3.40 7.30 17.17
C ASN A 260 2.30 6.54 16.40
N PHE A 261 2.47 5.26 16.12
CA PHE A 261 1.42 4.46 15.49
C PHE A 261 0.25 4.21 16.44
N GLU A 262 -0.96 4.24 15.86
CA GLU A 262 -2.18 3.73 16.50
C GLU A 262 -2.01 2.25 16.88
N PRO A 263 -2.76 1.73 17.88
CA PRO A 263 -2.54 0.40 18.45
C PRO A 263 -2.47 -0.73 17.42
N GLU A 264 -3.32 -0.68 16.40
CA GLU A 264 -3.38 -1.67 15.32
C GLU A 264 -2.13 -1.65 14.43
N ALA A 265 -1.80 -0.51 13.82
CA ALA A 265 -0.58 -0.37 13.00
C ALA A 265 0.71 -0.65 13.81
N LYS A 266 0.68 -0.36 15.12
CA LYS A 266 1.79 -0.68 16.03
C LYS A 266 1.90 -2.18 16.30
N ALA A 267 0.77 -2.86 16.53
CA ALA A 267 0.70 -4.32 16.66
C ALA A 267 1.26 -5.02 15.40
N GLU A 268 0.83 -4.59 14.22
CA GLU A 268 1.34 -5.11 12.94
C GLU A 268 2.86 -4.95 12.82
N MET A 269 3.41 -3.76 13.13
CA MET A 269 4.85 -3.55 13.11
C MET A 269 5.59 -4.45 14.13
N THR A 270 5.02 -4.65 15.32
CA THR A 270 5.62 -5.53 16.34
C THR A 270 5.62 -7.00 15.93
N ILE A 271 4.57 -7.48 15.26
CA ILE A 271 4.51 -8.83 14.67
C ILE A 271 5.62 -8.99 13.62
N VAL A 272 5.76 -8.02 12.71
CA VAL A 272 6.79 -8.04 11.66
C VAL A 272 8.21 -7.93 12.25
N GLU A 273 8.43 -7.12 13.30
CA GLU A 273 9.74 -7.06 13.99
C GLU A 273 10.09 -8.41 14.61
N ALA A 274 9.14 -9.05 15.31
CA ALA A 274 9.35 -10.36 15.93
C ALA A 274 9.59 -11.46 14.87
N GLY A 275 8.85 -11.42 13.75
CA GLY A 275 9.10 -12.27 12.59
C GLY A 275 10.52 -12.12 12.05
N ALA A 276 10.97 -10.89 11.81
CA ALA A 276 12.32 -10.62 11.31
C ALA A 276 13.41 -11.17 12.23
N ARG A 277 13.19 -11.11 13.56
CA ARG A 277 14.10 -11.71 14.55
C ARG A 277 14.13 -13.23 14.46
N ARG A 278 12.98 -13.89 14.28
CA ARG A 278 12.91 -15.35 14.06
C ARG A 278 13.62 -15.78 12.79
N ASP A 279 13.48 -15.02 11.71
CA ASP A 279 14.16 -15.31 10.43
C ASP A 279 15.70 -15.31 10.58
N MET A 280 16.22 -14.54 11.55
CA MET A 280 17.65 -14.49 11.92
C MET A 280 18.03 -15.46 13.05
N GLY A 281 17.11 -16.28 13.56
CA GLY A 281 17.32 -17.18 14.69
C GLY A 281 17.32 -16.52 16.08
N GLU A 282 17.02 -15.22 16.19
CA GLU A 282 16.96 -14.48 17.46
C GLU A 282 15.64 -14.75 18.25
N ILE A 283 15.28 -16.01 18.48
CA ILE A 283 13.96 -16.42 19.02
C ILE A 283 13.66 -15.73 20.37
N ASP A 284 14.62 -15.66 21.30
CA ASP A 284 14.44 -14.98 22.59
C ASP A 284 14.19 -13.47 22.43
N ALA A 285 14.77 -12.84 21.39
CA ALA A 285 14.54 -11.43 21.12
C ALA A 285 13.16 -11.21 20.48
N ALA A 286 12.70 -12.13 19.63
CA ALA A 286 11.34 -12.12 19.08
C ALA A 286 10.29 -12.23 20.19
N LEU A 287 10.47 -13.14 21.15
CA LEU A 287 9.60 -13.27 22.32
C LEU A 287 9.55 -11.98 23.13
N ARG A 288 10.70 -11.41 23.50
CA ARG A 288 10.75 -10.13 24.22
C ARG A 288 10.06 -8.99 23.47
N THR A 289 10.24 -8.89 22.16
CA THR A 289 9.55 -7.88 21.32
C THR A 289 8.03 -8.02 21.41
N LEU A 290 7.49 -9.25 21.42
CA LEU A 290 6.06 -9.53 21.57
C LEU A 290 5.55 -9.35 23.01
N GLU A 291 6.35 -9.67 24.03
CA GLU A 291 6.02 -9.48 25.44
C GLU A 291 5.80 -8.00 25.82
N PHE A 292 6.44 -7.06 25.11
CA PHE A 292 6.19 -5.62 25.25
C PHE A 292 4.91 -5.13 24.53
N ALA A 293 4.28 -5.98 23.70
CA ALA A 293 2.99 -5.67 23.07
C ALA A 293 1.84 -5.88 24.08
N PRO A 294 0.66 -5.23 23.87
CA PRO A 294 -0.49 -5.39 24.77
C PRO A 294 -1.24 -6.72 24.56
N LEU A 295 -0.54 -7.86 24.70
CA LEU A 295 -1.07 -9.23 24.55
C LEU A 295 -2.31 -9.51 25.42
N THR A 296 -2.36 -8.91 26.61
CA THR A 296 -3.46 -9.01 27.59
C THR A 296 -4.59 -8.00 27.38
N SER A 297 -4.59 -7.28 26.25
CA SER A 297 -5.69 -6.39 25.84
C SER A 297 -7.03 -7.11 25.91
N ARG A 298 -8.06 -6.41 26.41
CA ARG A 298 -9.45 -6.89 26.46
C ARG A 298 -10.24 -6.58 25.17
N SER A 299 -9.62 -5.93 24.20
CA SER A 299 -10.23 -5.72 22.88
C SER A 299 -10.39 -7.06 22.15
N ARG A 300 -11.45 -7.17 21.34
CA ARG A 300 -11.68 -8.26 20.39
C ARG A 300 -11.31 -7.88 18.94
N ALA A 301 -10.60 -6.78 18.75
CA ALA A 301 -10.09 -6.40 17.43
C ALA A 301 -9.09 -7.45 16.91
N SER A 302 -9.12 -7.69 15.60
CA SER A 302 -8.27 -8.66 14.87
C SER A 302 -6.78 -8.58 15.22
N TRP A 303 -6.23 -7.36 15.39
CA TRP A 303 -4.83 -7.16 15.78
C TRP A 303 -4.46 -7.79 17.14
N VAL A 304 -5.41 -7.95 18.07
CA VAL A 304 -5.17 -8.66 19.34
C VAL A 304 -5.05 -10.16 19.09
N VAL A 305 -5.93 -10.72 18.24
CA VAL A 305 -5.89 -12.13 17.83
C VAL A 305 -4.54 -12.44 17.18
N ARG A 306 -4.15 -11.61 16.19
CA ARG A 306 -2.90 -11.77 15.45
C ARG A 306 -1.64 -11.61 16.33
N LEU A 307 -1.64 -10.70 17.31
CA LEU A 307 -0.56 -10.61 18.30
C LEU A 307 -0.43 -11.86 19.18
N ARG A 308 -1.54 -12.38 19.70
CA ARG A 308 -1.53 -13.58 20.55
C ARG A 308 -1.13 -14.82 19.75
N TYR A 309 -1.61 -14.95 18.52
CA TYR A 309 -1.19 -16.00 17.59
C TYR A 309 0.32 -15.95 17.33
N ALA A 310 0.85 -14.78 16.97
CA ALA A 310 2.29 -14.60 16.71
C ALA A 310 3.15 -14.95 17.93
N TYR A 311 2.67 -14.65 19.14
CA TYR A 311 3.34 -15.02 20.39
C TYR A 311 3.27 -16.54 20.65
N ALA A 312 2.12 -17.18 20.45
CA ALA A 312 1.97 -18.63 20.58
C ALA A 312 2.85 -19.41 19.59
N ASP A 313 2.88 -18.99 18.32
CA ASP A 313 3.72 -19.59 17.28
C ASP A 313 5.23 -19.39 17.55
N THR A 314 5.61 -18.24 18.12
CA THR A 314 7.00 -17.99 18.54
C THR A 314 7.38 -18.83 19.77
N LEU A 315 6.46 -19.07 20.71
CA LEU A 315 6.67 -19.98 21.84
C LEU A 315 6.81 -21.44 21.38
N GLU A 316 6.02 -21.90 20.41
CA GLU A 316 6.18 -23.25 19.82
C GLU A 316 7.54 -23.37 19.13
N ALA A 317 7.96 -22.35 18.36
CA ALA A 317 9.28 -22.31 17.73
C ALA A 317 10.44 -22.26 18.74
N ALA A 318 10.22 -21.74 19.95
CA ALA A 318 11.16 -21.80 21.06
C ALA A 318 11.16 -23.14 21.82
N GLY A 319 10.31 -24.09 21.46
CA GLY A 319 10.11 -25.35 22.19
C GLY A 319 9.36 -25.21 23.52
N ARG A 320 8.78 -24.04 23.82
CA ARG A 320 8.00 -23.76 25.05
C ARG A 320 6.56 -24.24 24.88
N LEU A 321 6.38 -25.54 24.64
CA LEU A 321 5.15 -26.13 24.11
C LEU A 321 3.92 -25.93 25.02
N GLU A 322 4.06 -26.07 26.34
CA GLU A 322 2.95 -25.87 27.30
C GLU A 322 2.45 -24.41 27.31
N GLU A 323 3.37 -23.45 27.20
CA GLU A 323 3.05 -22.03 27.11
C GLU A 323 2.44 -21.69 25.75
N ALA A 324 2.98 -22.26 24.66
CA ALA A 324 2.41 -22.12 23.32
C ALA A 324 0.96 -22.62 23.29
N LEU A 325 0.69 -23.82 23.83
CA LEU A 325 -0.65 -24.38 23.97
C LEU A 325 -1.59 -23.44 24.75
N THR A 326 -1.11 -22.93 25.89
CA THR A 326 -1.86 -21.95 26.70
C THR A 326 -2.20 -20.69 25.90
N TRP A 327 -1.30 -20.21 25.05
CA TRP A 327 -1.52 -19.00 24.25
C TRP A 327 -2.33 -19.24 22.96
N PHE A 328 -2.30 -20.42 22.36
CA PHE A 328 -3.22 -20.80 21.28
C PHE A 328 -4.66 -20.86 21.80
N HIS A 329 -4.93 -21.51 22.94
CA HIS A 329 -6.24 -21.48 23.62
C HIS A 329 -6.72 -20.05 23.94
N ARG A 330 -5.80 -19.16 24.37
CA ARG A 330 -6.11 -17.72 24.58
C ARG A 330 -6.32 -16.91 23.30
N THR A 331 -5.89 -17.44 22.16
CA THR A 331 -6.09 -16.83 20.83
C THR A 331 -7.46 -17.24 20.32
N GLU A 332 -7.73 -18.55 20.27
CA GLU A 332 -9.03 -19.13 19.92
C GLU A 332 -10.18 -18.51 20.73
N GLY A 333 -10.02 -18.36 22.06
CA GLY A 333 -11.03 -17.74 22.93
C GLY A 333 -11.33 -16.24 22.67
N VAL A 334 -10.64 -15.59 21.74
CA VAL A 334 -10.97 -14.24 21.24
C VAL A 334 -11.12 -14.16 19.72
N ASP A 335 -10.84 -15.23 18.99
CA ASP A 335 -10.90 -15.32 17.52
C ASP A 335 -12.33 -15.59 17.04
N GLY A 336 -13.25 -14.65 17.31
CA GLY A 336 -14.67 -14.81 17.01
C GLY A 336 -15.03 -14.78 15.53
N ASP A 337 -14.10 -14.33 14.68
CA ASP A 337 -14.25 -14.24 13.22
C ASP A 337 -13.45 -15.35 12.49
N GLU A 338 -12.88 -16.31 13.24
CA GLU A 338 -12.12 -17.47 12.74
C GLU A 338 -10.96 -17.10 11.79
N ILE A 339 -10.24 -16.00 12.08
CA ILE A 339 -9.15 -15.50 11.21
C ILE A 339 -7.82 -16.23 11.42
N THR A 340 -7.73 -17.19 12.35
CA THR A 340 -6.54 -18.03 12.59
C THR A 340 -6.89 -19.50 12.81
N ASP A 341 -5.91 -20.39 12.61
CA ASP A 341 -6.03 -21.83 12.89
C ASP A 341 -5.69 -22.19 14.36
N ALA A 342 -5.84 -21.25 15.30
CA ALA A 342 -5.34 -21.39 16.68
C ALA A 342 -5.85 -22.65 17.41
N GLY A 343 -7.13 -23.01 17.27
CA GLY A 343 -7.69 -24.23 17.86
C GLY A 343 -7.09 -25.52 17.27
N ALA A 344 -6.78 -25.52 15.97
CA ALA A 344 -6.10 -26.65 15.32
C ALA A 344 -4.65 -26.79 15.80
N ARG A 345 -3.94 -25.65 16.00
CA ARG A 345 -2.60 -25.62 16.61
C ARG A 345 -2.62 -26.11 18.06
N ALA A 346 -3.60 -25.70 18.86
CA ALA A 346 -3.78 -26.19 20.24
C ALA A 346 -4.00 -27.71 20.28
N ALA A 347 -4.96 -28.23 19.51
CA ALA A 347 -5.23 -29.67 19.43
C ALA A 347 -4.07 -30.51 18.86
N ALA A 348 -3.17 -29.89 18.07
CA ALA A 348 -1.94 -30.52 17.61
C ALA A 348 -0.86 -30.56 18.71
N LEU A 349 -0.75 -29.52 19.55
CA LEU A 349 0.17 -29.48 20.68
C LEU A 349 -0.24 -30.42 21.82
N GLU A 350 -1.53 -30.54 22.12
CA GLU A 350 -2.04 -31.48 23.14
C GLU A 350 -1.57 -32.92 22.85
N LYS A 351 -1.60 -33.33 21.58
CA LYS A 351 -1.11 -34.65 21.10
C LYS A 351 0.41 -34.81 21.06
N LYS A 352 1.18 -33.73 21.23
CA LYS A 352 2.65 -33.76 21.34
C LYS A 352 3.12 -33.78 22.80
N ILE A 353 2.31 -33.26 23.72
CA ILE A 353 2.65 -33.09 25.15
C ILE A 353 2.12 -34.28 25.98
N GLY A 354 0.94 -34.81 25.64
CA GLY A 354 0.35 -36.01 26.26
C GLY A 354 0.73 -37.31 25.56
#